data_AF-A0A484X1X9-F1
#
_entry.id   AF-A0A484X1X9-F1
#
_cell.length_a   1.000
_cell.length_b   1.000
_cell.length_c   1.000
_cell.angle_alpha   90.00
_cell.angle_beta   90.00
_cell.angle_gamma   90.00
#
_symmetry.space_group_name_H-M   'P 1'
#
loop_
_entity.id
_entity.type
_entity.pdbx_description
1 polymer ?
#
loop_
_entity_poly.entity_id
_entity_poly.type
_entity_poly.pdbx_seq_one_letter_code
_entity_poly.pdbx_strand_id
1 'polypeptide(L)' 'MPADQWPLFELVVSEIDDCHYRLHMNLDFLQFDVQSFKVMMDDLAQVWRGETLARARYYLP' A
#
# COMPACT_ATOMS: atom_id res chain seq x y z
N MET A 1 2.75 5.10 -15.07
CA MET A 1 2.95 3.98 -16.03
C MET A 1 1.70 3.91 -16.91
N PRO A 2 1.70 3.21 -18.07
CA PRO A 2 0.46 2.99 -18.81
C PRO A 2 -0.56 2.27 -17.91
N ALA A 3 -1.78 2.80 -17.79
CA ALA A 3 -2.80 2.27 -16.88
C ALA A 3 -3.38 0.91 -17.32
N ASP A 4 -3.01 0.45 -18.52
CA ASP A 4 -3.40 -0.80 -19.16
C ASP A 4 -2.31 -1.89 -19.07
N GLN A 5 -1.14 -1.59 -18.50
CA GLN A 5 -0.04 -2.54 -18.35
C GLN A 5 0.26 -2.86 -16.89
N TRP A 6 0.39 -4.16 -16.60
CA TRP A 6 0.81 -4.67 -15.31
C TRP A 6 2.34 -4.54 -15.12
N PRO A 7 2.84 -4.22 -13.90
CA PRO A 7 2.08 -4.03 -12.67
C PRO A 7 1.46 -2.63 -12.58
N LEU A 8 0.19 -2.62 -12.18
CA LEU A 8 -0.65 -1.43 -12.01
C LEU A 8 -0.21 -0.56 -10.82
N PHE A 9 0.51 -1.16 -9.88
CA PHE A 9 1.19 -0.51 -8.77
C PHE A 9 2.54 -1.20 -8.53
N GLU A 10 3.51 -0.48 -7.98
CA GLU A 10 4.83 -1.05 -7.69
C GLU A 10 5.15 -0.90 -6.20
N LEU A 11 5.66 -1.97 -5.59
CA LEU A 11 6.13 -1.98 -4.21
C LEU A 11 7.59 -2.45 -4.18
N VAL A 12 8.49 -1.58 -3.74
CA VAL A 12 9.92 -1.89 -3.64
C VAL A 12 10.40 -1.64 -2.22
N VAL A 13 11.14 -2.59 -1.66
CA VAL A 13 11.86 -2.39 -0.39
C VAL A 13 13.33 -2.18 -0.73
N SER A 14 13.88 -1.05 -0.30
CA SER A 14 15.33 -0.81 -0.34
C SER A 14 15.88 -0.80 1.09
N GLU A 15 16.96 -1.52 1.31
CA GLU A 15 17.73 -1.46 2.55
C GLU A 15 18.48 -0.13 2.63
N ILE A 16 18.40 0.54 3.78
CA ILE A 16 19.20 1.74 4.09
C ILE A 16 20.42 1.32 4.93
N ASP A 17 20.20 0.49 5.94
CA ASP A 17 21.22 -0.16 6.77
C ASP A 17 20.63 -1.44 7.42
N ASP A 18 21.42 -2.14 8.25
CA ASP A 18 21.07 -3.43 8.88
C ASP A 18 19.74 -3.43 9.66
N CYS A 19 19.22 -2.26 10.06
CA CYS A 19 18.01 -2.12 10.87
C CYS A 19 16.92 -1.26 10.20
N HIS A 20 17.24 -0.58 9.10
CA HIS A 20 16.33 0.36 8.46
C HIS A 20 16.05 -0.02 7.01
N TYR A 21 14.77 -0.22 6.72
CA TYR A 21 14.26 -0.47 5.38
C TYR A 21 13.36 0.68 4.95
N ARG A 22 13.40 1.01 3.67
CA ARG A 22 12.50 1.98 3.04
C ARG A 22 11.57 1.28 2.08
N LEU A 23 10.27 1.50 2.27
CA LEU A 23 9.21 1.05 1.38
C LEU A 23 8.90 2.15 0.38
N HIS A 24 9.05 1.86 -0.91
CA HIS A 24 8.66 2.72 -2.02
C HIS A 24 7.37 2.18 -2.63
N MET A 25 6.36 3.04 -2.72
CA MET A 25 5.04 2.71 -3.28
C MET A 25 4.78 3.61 -4.48
N ASN A 26 4.69 3.02 -5.67
CA ASN A 26 4.29 3.73 -6.88
C ASN A 26 2.81 3.44 -7.13
N LEU A 27 1.97 4.45 -6.93
CA LEU A 27 0.52 4.35 -6.99
C LEU A 27 -0.03 5.34 -8.01
N ASP A 28 -0.92 4.87 -8.89
CA ASP A 28 -1.60 5.72 -9.86
C ASP A 28 -3.00 6.09 -9.34
N PHE A 29 -3.26 7.39 -9.19
CA PHE A 29 -4.56 7.89 -8.74
C PHE A 29 -5.70 7.72 -9.76
N LEU A 30 -5.39 7.33 -11.00
CA LEU A 30 -6.38 6.89 -11.97
C LEU A 30 -7.02 5.55 -11.56
N GLN A 31 -6.29 4.74 -10.80
CA GLN A 31 -6.70 3.39 -10.38
C GLN A 31 -7.00 3.29 -8.89
N PHE A 32 -6.52 4.27 -8.12
CA PHE A 32 -6.67 4.33 -6.67
C PHE A 32 -7.24 5.69 -6.26
N ASP A 33 -8.39 5.71 -5.58
CA ASP A 33 -8.90 6.96 -5.01
C ASP A 33 -8.25 7.27 -3.64
N VAL A 34 -8.49 8.49 -3.15
CA VAL A 34 -7.98 8.97 -1.86
C VAL A 34 -8.45 8.10 -0.69
N GLN A 35 -9.67 7.56 -0.76
CA GLN A 35 -10.24 6.76 0.32
C GLN A 35 -9.56 5.39 0.40
N SER A 36 -9.32 4.76 -0.74
CA SER A 36 -8.58 3.51 -0.86
C SER A 36 -7.14 3.69 -0.38
N PHE A 37 -6.50 4.82 -0.69
CA PHE A 37 -5.17 5.17 -0.17
C PHE A 37 -5.16 5.27 1.35
N LYS A 38 -6.15 5.96 1.93
CA LYS A 38 -6.30 6.06 3.37
C LYS A 38 -6.46 4.69 4.03
N VAL A 39 -7.36 3.85 3.52
CA VAL A 39 -7.57 2.49 4.05
C VAL A 39 -6.26 1.69 4.02
N MET A 40 -5.55 1.71 2.89
CA MET A 40 -4.27 1.01 2.76
C MET A 40 -3.22 1.53 3.75
N MET A 41 -3.13 2.85 3.96
CA MET A 41 -2.19 3.44 4.93
C MET A 41 -2.56 3.12 6.38
N ASP A 42 -3.85 3.11 6.71
CA ASP A 42 -4.35 2.74 8.04
C ASP A 42 -4.03 1.26 8.34
N ASP A 43 -4.27 0.37 7.37
CA ASP A 43 -3.94 -1.07 7.45
C ASP A 43 -2.42 -1.29 7.60
N LEU A 44 -1.61 -0.60 6.80
CA LEU A 44 -0.14 -0.69 6.88
C LEU A 44 0.36 -0.26 8.25
N ALA A 45 -0.18 0.84 8.79
CA ALA A 45 0.18 1.31 10.13
C ALA A 45 -0.23 0.31 11.23
N GLN A 46 -1.36 -0.39 11.04
CA GLN A 46 -1.83 -1.43 11.95
C GLN A 46 -0.86 -2.61 12.02
N VAL A 47 -0.51 -3.15 10.85
CA VAL A 47 0.44 -4.27 10.73
C VAL A 47 1.81 -3.88 11.24
N TRP A 48 2.25 -2.65 10.97
CA TRP A 48 3.53 -2.12 11.48
C TRP A 48 3.61 -2.13 13.01
N ARG A 49 2.48 -1.95 13.70
CA ARG A 49 2.39 -2.05 15.17
C ARG A 49 2.29 -3.49 15.69
N GLY A 50 2.29 -4.49 14.81
CA GLY A 50 2.13 -5.91 15.16
C GLY A 50 0.67 -6.32 15.40
N GLU A 51 -0.29 -5.49 15.02
CA GLU A 51 -1.71 -5.83 15.11
C GLU A 51 -2.14 -6.74 13.95
N THR A 52 -3.14 -7.58 14.17
CA THR A 52 -3.72 -8.41 13.10
C THR A 52 -4.75 -7.60 12.32
N LEU A 53 -4.62 -7.57 10.98
CA LEU A 53 -5.66 -7.00 10.13
C LEU A 53 -6.96 -7.79 10.30
N ALA A 54 -8.03 -7.10 10.67
CA ALA A 54 -9.37 -7.66 10.51
C ALA A 54 -9.59 -7.93 9.02
N ARG A 55 -10.23 -9.06 8.68
CA ARG A 55 -10.54 -9.42 7.28
C ARG A 55 -11.11 -8.21 6.55
N ALA A 56 -10.49 -7.84 5.43
CA ALA A 56 -10.86 -6.69 4.63
C ALA A 56 -12.38 -6.66 4.44
N ARG A 57 -13.04 -5.71 5.10
CA ARG A 57 -14.41 -5.35 4.77
C ARG A 57 -14.28 -4.55 3.50
N TYR A 58 -14.37 -5.21 2.35
CA TYR A 58 -14.63 -4.50 1.11
C TYR A 58 -15.82 -3.58 1.37
N TYR A 59 -15.58 -2.28 1.40
CA TYR A 59 -16.64 -1.28 1.47
C TYR A 59 -17.46 -1.49 0.20
N LEU A 60 -18.60 -2.17 0.34
CA LEU A 60 -19.62 -2.17 -0.69
C LEU A 60 -20.12 -0.72 -0.83
N PRO A 61 -20.41 -0.27 -2.07
CA PRO A 61 -20.84 1.09 -2.34
C PRO A 61 -22.10 1.50 -1.56
#